data_AF-A0A2C9KJW8-F1
#
_entry.id   AF-A0A2C9KJW8-F1
#
_cell.length_a   1.000
_cell.length_b   1.000
_cell.length_c   1.000
_cell.angle_alpha   90.00
_cell.angle_beta   90.00
_cell.angle_gamma   90.00
#
_symmetry.space_group_name_H-M   'P 1'
#
loop_
_entity.id
_entity.type
_entity.pdbx_description
1 polymer ?
#
loop_
_entity_poly.entity_id
_entity_poly.type
_entity_poly.pdbx_seq_one_letter_code
_entity_poly.pdbx_strand_id
1 'polypeptide(L)'
;MASMLLLQEDMQPVDVTRYNISLTYSNNITTRGEIRLYMFDIKFAEYGKYFIQMSYPDRQTSSLYFNIKGPPPCPENMTAAVLDSDMVQLAWSLEDKPSSELKFAIYRVEKGDSVYLATLSASRDGWYSFNVSDLQVNTMHQFYLIVSSDHGSSTCSRTNVTLSGMYYTS
;
A
#
# COMPACT_ATOMS: atom_id res chain seq x y z
N MET A 1 33.53 19.91 5.77
CA MET A 1 33.06 18.90 4.79
C MET A 1 31.63 19.20 4.45
N ALA A 2 31.18 18.89 3.23
CA ALA A 2 29.76 18.99 2.90
C ALA A 2 28.97 17.94 3.70
N SER A 3 27.83 18.34 4.25
CA SER A 3 26.90 17.42 4.90
C SER A 3 25.66 17.22 4.01
N MET A 4 25.07 16.04 4.11
CA MET A 4 23.81 15.73 3.46
C MET A 4 22.82 15.24 4.49
N LEU A 5 21.58 15.70 4.37
CA LEU A 5 20.47 15.32 5.22
C LEU A 5 19.27 15.00 4.35
N LEU A 6 18.57 13.91 4.67
CA LEU A 6 17.29 13.58 4.06
C LEU A 6 16.15 14.17 4.90
N LEU A 7 15.27 14.93 4.25
CA LEU A 7 14.16 15.63 4.86
C LEU A 7 12.84 15.28 4.15
N GLN A 8 11.75 15.24 4.90
CA GLN A 8 10.37 15.25 4.37
C GLN A 8 9.96 16.67 3.94
N GLU A 9 8.88 16.79 3.18
CA GLU A 9 8.39 18.08 2.63
C GLU A 9 8.15 19.17 3.71
N ASP A 10 7.78 18.77 4.92
CA ASP A 10 7.59 19.62 6.09
C ASP A 10 8.90 19.96 6.84
N MET A 11 10.04 19.63 6.23
CA MET A 11 11.39 19.78 6.78
C MET A 11 11.68 18.91 8.01
N GLN A 12 10.88 17.87 8.28
CA GLN A 12 11.21 16.90 9.32
C GLN A 12 12.37 16.00 8.87
N PRO A 13 13.42 15.83 9.70
CA PRO A 13 14.51 14.91 9.39
C PRO A 13 14.03 13.46 9.44
N VAL A 14 14.41 12.70 8.42
CA VAL A 14 14.21 11.25 8.42
C VAL A 14 15.18 10.62 9.41
N ASP A 15 14.72 9.63 10.18
CA ASP A 15 15.57 8.82 11.05
C ASP A 15 16.78 8.24 10.26
N VAL A 16 17.99 8.53 10.76
CA VAL A 16 19.27 8.14 10.13
C VAL A 16 19.49 6.63 10.05
N THR A 17 18.74 5.83 10.79
CA THR A 17 18.77 4.36 10.67
C THR A 17 18.00 3.85 9.45
N ARG A 18 17.16 4.70 8.85
CA ARG A 18 16.24 4.33 7.76
C ARG A 18 16.70 4.78 6.38
N TYR A 19 17.87 5.39 6.29
CA TYR A 19 18.49 5.69 5.02
C TYR A 19 20.01 5.70 5.11
N ASN A 20 20.66 5.51 3.96
CA ASN A 20 22.07 5.80 3.78
C ASN A 20 22.21 6.72 2.57
N ILE A 21 22.91 7.84 2.75
CA ILE A 21 23.18 8.80 1.68
C ILE A 21 24.68 9.03 1.53
N SER A 22 25.15 9.00 0.29
CA SER A 22 26.55 9.26 -0.03
C SER A 22 26.69 10.06 -1.33
N LEU A 23 27.78 10.82 -1.42
CA LEU A 23 28.16 11.62 -2.57
C LEU A 23 29.57 11.22 -2.93
N THR A 24 29.75 10.73 -4.16
CA THR A 24 31.06 10.35 -4.69
C THR A 24 31.39 11.25 -5.86
N TYR A 25 32.54 11.94 -5.82
CA TYR A 25 33.02 12.71 -6.96
C TYR A 25 33.79 11.78 -7.91
N SER A 26 33.28 11.63 -9.13
CA SER A 26 33.92 10.80 -10.17
C SER A 26 35.15 11.48 -10.78
N ASN A 27 35.18 12.81 -10.79
CA ASN A 27 36.30 13.62 -11.25
C ASN A 27 36.23 15.00 -10.57
N ASN A 28 37.30 15.39 -9.88
CA ASN A 28 37.39 16.67 -9.14
C ASN A 28 37.57 17.91 -10.06
N ILE A 29 37.87 17.71 -11.35
CA ILE A 29 38.06 18.78 -12.34
C ILE A 29 36.74 19.10 -13.06
N THR A 30 35.93 18.09 -13.40
CA THR A 30 34.67 18.27 -14.16
C THR A 30 33.43 18.40 -13.30
N THR A 31 33.58 18.43 -11.97
CA THR A 31 32.51 18.51 -10.95
C THR A 31 31.41 17.45 -11.06
N ARG A 32 31.67 16.36 -11.79
CA ARG A 32 30.74 15.25 -11.92
C ARG A 32 30.77 14.39 -10.66
N GLY A 33 29.63 14.35 -9.96
CA GLY A 33 29.42 13.49 -8.80
C GLY A 33 28.21 12.59 -8.97
N GLU A 34 28.18 11.52 -8.19
CA GLU A 34 27.05 10.61 -8.06
C GLU A 34 26.52 10.70 -6.62
N ILE A 35 25.22 10.93 -6.48
CA ILE A 35 24.51 10.80 -5.21
C ILE A 35 23.87 9.42 -5.19
N ARG A 36 24.16 8.63 -4.15
CA ARG A 36 23.47 7.37 -3.88
C ARG A 36 22.64 7.52 -2.63
N LEU A 37 21.36 7.19 -2.75
CA LEU A 37 20.40 7.15 -1.66
C LEU A 37 19.83 5.74 -1.56
N TYR A 38 20.00 5.12 -0.40
CA TYR A 38 19.30 3.91 0.01
C TYR A 38 18.30 4.31 1.08
N MET A 39 17.06 3.84 0.96
CA MET A 39 16.04 4.00 1.98
C MET A 39 15.51 2.61 2.33
N PHE A 40 15.25 2.39 3.61
CA PHE A 40 14.93 1.08 4.15
C PHE A 40 13.51 1.09 4.72
N ASP A 41 12.80 -0.03 4.57
CA ASP A 41 11.49 -0.31 5.17
C ASP A 41 10.45 0.80 5.01
N ILE A 42 10.43 1.47 3.86
CA ILE A 42 9.45 2.54 3.58
C ILE A 42 8.04 1.96 3.59
N LYS A 43 7.17 2.51 4.43
CA LYS A 43 5.74 2.16 4.48
C LYS A 43 4.90 3.12 3.64
N PHE A 44 3.66 2.70 3.36
CA PHE A 44 2.71 3.51 2.60
C PHE A 44 2.50 4.92 3.19
N ALA A 45 2.37 5.03 4.52
CA ALA A 45 2.23 6.30 5.24
C ALA A 45 3.42 7.27 5.06
N GLU A 46 4.51 6.79 4.45
CA GLU A 46 5.76 7.51 4.27
C GLU A 46 6.05 7.81 2.80
N TYR A 47 5.15 7.40 1.90
CA TYR A 47 5.19 7.88 0.53
C TYR A 47 4.91 9.37 0.49
N GLY A 48 5.48 10.05 -0.49
CA GLY A 48 5.37 11.49 -0.59
C GLY A 48 6.67 12.15 -0.98
N LYS A 49 6.71 13.47 -0.83
CA LYS A 49 7.84 14.28 -1.28
C LYS A 49 8.92 14.34 -0.22
N TYR A 50 10.14 14.17 -0.71
CA TYR A 50 11.36 14.26 0.06
C TYR A 50 12.34 15.19 -0.65
N PHE A 51 13.29 15.70 0.09
CA PHE A 51 14.45 16.33 -0.51
C PHE A 51 15.74 16.02 0.25
N ILE A 52 16.80 15.93 -0.52
CA ILE A 52 18.17 15.85 0.00
C ILE A 52 18.66 17.28 0.08
N GLN A 53 18.96 17.74 1.29
CA GLN A 53 19.65 19.01 1.51
C GLN A 53 21.15 18.77 1.55
N MET A 54 21.88 19.46 0.69
CA MET A 54 23.33 19.49 0.67
C MET A 54 23.82 20.84 1.20
N SER A 55 24.53 20.80 2.32
CA SER A 55 25.03 21.98 3.01
C SER A 55 26.56 22.04 2.94
N TYR A 56 27.08 23.20 2.53
CA TYR A 56 28.50 23.51 2.58
C TYR A 56 28.73 24.53 3.71
N PRO A 57 29.84 24.43 4.48
CA PRO A 57 30.08 25.28 5.65
C PRO A 57 29.96 26.79 5.40
N ASP A 58 30.21 27.23 4.16
CA ASP A 58 30.37 28.66 3.81
C ASP A 58 29.49 29.09 2.62
N ARG A 59 28.49 28.29 2.19
CA ARG A 59 27.69 28.56 0.97
C ARG A 59 26.19 28.30 1.16
N GLN A 60 25.41 28.73 0.16
CA GLN A 60 23.99 28.36 -0.01
C GLN A 60 23.79 26.84 -0.01
N THR A 61 22.65 26.41 0.53
CA THR A 61 22.20 25.03 0.49
C THR A 61 21.62 24.69 -0.89
N SER A 62 21.96 23.51 -1.41
CA SER A 62 21.33 22.97 -2.61
C SER A 62 20.38 21.85 -2.22
N SER A 63 19.21 21.76 -2.88
CA SER A 63 18.21 20.73 -2.60
C SER A 63 17.90 19.93 -3.85
N LEU A 64 17.86 18.59 -3.71
CA LEU A 64 17.31 17.69 -4.73
C LEU A 64 15.96 17.17 -4.24
N TYR A 65 14.89 17.49 -4.98
CA TYR A 65 13.52 17.06 -4.66
C TYR A 65 13.16 15.77 -5.41
N PHE A 66 12.47 14.87 -4.73
CA PHE A 66 11.95 13.64 -5.33
C PHE A 66 10.67 13.19 -4.61
N ASN A 67 9.92 12.30 -5.26
CA ASN A 67 8.70 11.73 -4.71
C ASN A 67 8.86 10.22 -4.60
N ILE A 68 8.57 9.68 -3.43
CA ILE A 68 8.56 8.24 -3.20
C ILE A 68 7.14 7.74 -3.38
N LYS A 69 6.99 6.73 -4.21
CA LYS A 69 5.73 6.03 -4.43
C LYS A 69 5.99 4.53 -4.43
N GLY A 70 4.95 3.76 -4.15
CA GLY A 70 5.01 2.30 -4.19
C GLY A 70 3.60 1.71 -4.23
N PRO A 71 3.47 0.40 -3.98
CA PRO A 71 2.17 -0.27 -4.03
C PRO A 71 1.21 0.33 -2.99
N PRO A 72 -0.10 0.35 -3.29
CA PRO A 72 -1.13 0.92 -2.42
C PRO A 72 -1.28 0.15 -1.11
N PRO A 73 -1.84 0.75 -0.04
CA PRO A 73 -2.07 0.05 1.21
C PRO A 73 -3.29 -0.86 1.05
N CYS A 74 -3.38 -1.85 1.92
CA CYS A 74 -4.59 -2.63 2.07
C CYS A 74 -5.64 -1.87 2.89
N PRO A 75 -6.93 -1.99 2.58
CA PRO A 75 -8.00 -1.59 3.48
C PRO A 75 -7.85 -2.28 4.83
N GLU A 76 -7.85 -1.53 5.93
CA GLU A 76 -7.73 -2.10 7.27
C GLU A 76 -9.07 -2.64 7.81
N ASN A 77 -10.18 -2.24 7.18
CA ASN A 77 -11.54 -2.50 7.65
C ASN A 77 -12.35 -3.47 6.77
N MET A 78 -11.67 -4.36 6.03
CA MET A 78 -12.37 -5.35 5.21
C MET A 78 -13.18 -6.32 6.08
N THR A 79 -14.49 -6.36 5.86
CA THR A 79 -15.44 -7.23 6.57
C THR A 79 -16.12 -8.19 5.60
N ALA A 80 -16.65 -9.29 6.15
CA ALA A 80 -17.46 -10.27 5.45
C ALA A 80 -18.72 -10.55 6.28
N ALA A 81 -19.89 -10.17 5.77
CA ALA A 81 -21.17 -10.32 6.45
C ALA A 81 -22.07 -11.30 5.69
N VAL A 82 -22.70 -12.23 6.40
CA VAL A 82 -23.65 -13.19 5.82
C VAL A 82 -24.92 -12.44 5.41
N LEU A 83 -25.34 -12.57 4.15
CA LEU A 83 -26.58 -12.01 3.63
C LEU A 83 -27.69 -13.07 3.53
N ASP A 84 -27.33 -14.29 3.16
CA ASP A 84 -28.24 -15.43 3.03
C ASP A 84 -27.49 -16.73 3.35
N SER A 85 -28.17 -17.88 3.29
CA SER A 85 -27.63 -19.20 3.57
C SER A 85 -26.42 -19.59 2.71
N ASP A 86 -26.27 -19.02 1.51
CA ASP A 86 -25.17 -19.28 0.58
C ASP A 86 -24.49 -18.01 0.06
N MET A 87 -24.79 -16.85 0.66
CA MET A 87 -24.30 -15.56 0.21
C MET A 87 -23.68 -14.73 1.33
N VAL A 88 -22.53 -14.12 1.02
CA VAL A 88 -21.84 -13.14 1.87
C VAL A 88 -21.62 -11.85 1.10
N GLN A 89 -21.70 -10.71 1.78
CA GLN A 89 -21.21 -9.43 1.28
C GLN A 89 -19.86 -9.11 1.91
N LEU A 90 -18.88 -8.86 1.06
CA LEU A 90 -17.62 -8.23 1.43
C LEU A 90 -17.82 -6.72 1.40
N ALA A 91 -17.28 -6.01 2.39
CA ALA A 91 -17.31 -4.55 2.43
C ALA A 91 -15.98 -3.99 2.98
N TRP A 92 -15.47 -2.93 2.36
CA TRP A 92 -14.24 -2.24 2.78
C TRP A 92 -14.27 -0.77 2.39
N SER A 93 -13.40 0.04 3.00
CA SER A 93 -13.16 1.42 2.58
C SER A 93 -11.68 1.76 2.51
N LEU A 94 -11.36 2.84 1.80
CA LEU A 94 -10.05 3.47 1.83
C LEU A 94 -10.23 4.90 2.36
N GLU A 95 -9.61 5.22 3.49
CA GLU A 95 -9.67 6.56 4.09
C GLU A 95 -8.95 7.58 3.22
N ASP A 96 -7.76 7.22 2.73
CA ASP A 96 -6.99 8.03 1.79
C ASP A 96 -7.49 7.78 0.36
N LYS A 97 -8.43 8.65 -0.07
CA LYS A 97 -8.99 8.63 -1.42
C LYS A 97 -7.87 8.51 -2.45
N PRO A 98 -7.86 7.46 -3.28
CA PRO A 98 -6.72 7.24 -4.12
C PRO A 98 -6.56 8.33 -5.17
N SER A 99 -5.36 8.91 -5.22
CA SER A 99 -4.94 9.85 -6.26
C SER A 99 -4.63 9.16 -7.60
N SER A 100 -4.67 7.82 -7.62
CA SER A 100 -4.38 6.96 -8.76
C SER A 100 -5.53 6.00 -9.04
N GLU A 101 -5.56 5.42 -10.24
CA GLU A 101 -6.51 4.38 -10.61
C GLU A 101 -6.20 3.09 -9.85
N LEU A 102 -6.73 2.96 -8.64
CA LEU A 102 -6.63 1.71 -7.89
C LEU A 102 -7.61 0.67 -8.42
N LYS A 103 -7.19 -0.59 -8.32
CA LYS A 103 -8.04 -1.75 -8.58
C LYS A 103 -7.97 -2.73 -7.41
N PHE A 104 -9.10 -3.36 -7.11
CA PHE A 104 -9.24 -4.38 -6.08
C PHE A 104 -9.56 -5.71 -6.76
N ALA A 105 -8.58 -6.61 -6.85
CA ALA A 105 -8.82 -7.97 -7.27
C ALA A 105 -9.23 -8.80 -6.04
N ILE A 106 -10.38 -9.46 -6.13
CA ILE A 106 -11.04 -10.15 -5.02
C ILE A 106 -10.82 -11.65 -5.18
N TYR A 107 -10.37 -12.29 -4.11
CA TYR A 107 -10.08 -13.73 -4.09
C TYR A 107 -10.80 -14.43 -2.94
N ARG A 108 -11.20 -15.68 -3.19
CA ARG A 108 -11.61 -16.66 -2.18
C ARG A 108 -10.52 -17.71 -2.05
N VAL A 109 -10.24 -18.17 -0.83
CA VAL A 109 -9.35 -19.31 -0.60
C VAL A 109 -10.18 -20.59 -0.55
N GLU A 110 -9.88 -21.53 -1.43
CA GLU A 110 -10.53 -22.84 -1.53
C GLU A 110 -9.50 -23.95 -1.47
N LYS A 111 -9.60 -24.82 -0.46
CA LYS A 111 -8.70 -25.98 -0.29
C LYS A 111 -7.20 -25.63 -0.30
N GLY A 112 -6.86 -24.38 0.04
CA GLY A 112 -5.48 -23.87 0.05
C GLY A 112 -5.11 -23.03 -1.18
N ASP A 113 -5.92 -23.05 -2.24
CA ASP A 113 -5.70 -22.29 -3.46
C ASP A 113 -6.51 -20.99 -3.49
N SER A 114 -6.01 -20.00 -4.22
CA SER A 114 -6.71 -18.72 -4.41
C SER A 114 -7.53 -18.74 -5.69
N VAL A 115 -8.84 -18.59 -5.56
CA VAL A 115 -9.80 -18.49 -6.65
C VAL A 115 -10.16 -17.02 -6.88
N TYR A 116 -9.91 -16.53 -8.09
CA TYR A 116 -10.28 -15.18 -8.51
C TYR A 116 -11.79 -15.06 -8.65
N LEU A 117 -12.37 -14.00 -8.07
CA LEU A 117 -13.81 -13.73 -8.15
C LEU A 117 -14.10 -12.59 -9.10
N ALA A 118 -13.48 -11.42 -8.87
CA ALA A 118 -13.75 -10.21 -9.63
C ALA A 118 -12.66 -9.16 -9.43
N THR A 119 -12.71 -8.10 -10.24
CA THR A 119 -11.92 -6.89 -10.04
C THR A 119 -12.86 -5.69 -10.01
N LEU A 120 -12.74 -4.86 -8.98
CA LEU A 120 -13.42 -3.57 -8.89
C LEU A 120 -12.43 -2.43 -9.08
N SER A 121 -12.79 -1.44 -9.88
CA SER A 121 -12.03 -0.18 -9.94
C SER A 121 -12.41 0.69 -8.74
N ALA A 122 -11.44 1.40 -8.18
CA ALA A 122 -11.71 2.38 -7.14
C ALA A 122 -12.62 3.50 -7.66
N SER A 123 -13.52 3.93 -6.79
CA SER A 123 -14.43 5.06 -7.01
C SER A 123 -14.08 6.18 -6.04
N ARG A 124 -14.60 7.39 -6.30
CA ARG A 124 -14.35 8.55 -5.44
C ARG A 124 -15.10 8.49 -4.11
N ASP A 125 -16.05 7.56 -3.98
CA ASP A 125 -16.88 7.39 -2.78
C ASP A 125 -16.08 6.77 -1.63
N GLY A 126 -15.01 6.02 -1.94
CA GLY A 126 -14.12 5.43 -0.94
C GLY A 126 -14.70 4.21 -0.22
N TRP A 127 -15.94 3.83 -0.52
CA TRP A 127 -16.63 2.66 0.02
C TRP A 127 -16.91 1.65 -1.07
N TYR A 128 -16.71 0.38 -0.75
CA TYR A 128 -16.80 -0.72 -1.71
C TYR A 128 -17.51 -1.91 -1.09
N SER A 129 -18.27 -2.61 -1.92
CA SER A 129 -18.85 -3.90 -1.54
C SER A 129 -18.88 -4.87 -2.72
N PHE A 130 -18.88 -6.16 -2.39
CA PHE A 130 -18.98 -7.23 -3.37
C PHE A 130 -19.70 -8.43 -2.77
N ASN A 131 -20.73 -8.93 -3.47
CA ASN A 131 -21.45 -10.11 -3.03
C ASN A 131 -20.81 -11.37 -3.61
N VAL A 132 -20.62 -12.38 -2.76
CA VAL A 132 -20.13 -13.71 -3.13
C VAL A 132 -21.25 -14.69 -2.85
N SER A 133 -21.72 -15.38 -3.90
CA SER A 133 -22.73 -16.44 -3.86
C SER A 133 -22.10 -17.84 -3.86
N ASP A 134 -22.96 -18.86 -3.86
CA ASP A 134 -22.59 -20.26 -4.04
C ASP A 134 -21.62 -20.76 -2.94
N LEU A 135 -21.83 -20.28 -1.71
CA LEU A 135 -21.04 -20.64 -0.55
C LEU A 135 -21.68 -21.82 0.18
N GLN A 136 -20.85 -22.82 0.51
CA GLN A 136 -21.29 -23.94 1.35
C GLN A 136 -21.51 -23.47 2.79
N VAL A 137 -22.66 -23.83 3.36
CA VAL A 137 -22.95 -23.69 4.80
C VAL A 137 -22.01 -24.54 5.65
N ASN A 138 -21.90 -24.18 6.92
CA ASN A 138 -21.08 -24.85 7.94
C ASN A 138 -19.61 -25.01 7.52
N THR A 139 -19.13 -24.13 6.63
CA THR A 139 -17.78 -24.10 6.10
C THR A 139 -17.19 -22.71 6.32
N MET A 140 -15.96 -22.65 6.82
CA MET A 140 -15.23 -21.39 6.92
C MET A 140 -14.71 -21.00 5.54
N HIS A 141 -15.14 -19.83 5.05
CA HIS A 141 -14.63 -19.21 3.85
C HIS A 141 -13.64 -18.11 4.23
N GLN A 142 -12.55 -18.00 3.48
CA GLN A 142 -11.57 -16.92 3.63
C GLN A 142 -11.52 -16.10 2.35
N PHE A 143 -11.53 -14.78 2.50
CA PHE A 143 -11.45 -13.83 1.40
C PHE A 143 -10.28 -12.87 1.61
N TYR A 144 -9.68 -12.40 0.52
CA TYR A 144 -8.69 -11.34 0.59
C TYR A 144 -8.68 -10.54 -0.71
N LEU A 145 -8.02 -9.38 -0.65
CA LEU A 145 -7.85 -8.49 -1.79
C LEU A 145 -6.39 -8.46 -2.23
N ILE A 146 -6.18 -8.24 -3.52
CA ILE A 146 -4.96 -7.64 -4.04
C ILE A 146 -5.31 -6.22 -4.49
N VAL A 147 -4.66 -5.23 -3.90
CA VAL A 147 -4.84 -3.81 -4.27
C VAL A 147 -3.69 -3.42 -5.19
N SER A 148 -3.99 -2.87 -6.36
CA SER A 148 -2.98 -2.55 -7.37
C SER A 148 -3.10 -1.12 -7.89
N SER A 149 -1.96 -0.52 -8.21
CA SER A 149 -1.80 0.74 -8.95
C SER A 149 -0.76 0.59 -10.07
N ASP A 150 -0.47 1.67 -10.78
CA ASP A 150 0.67 1.77 -11.71
C ASP A 150 2.04 1.68 -11.02
N HIS A 151 2.08 1.70 -9.69
CA HIS A 151 3.30 1.63 -8.88
C HIS A 151 3.49 0.28 -8.17
N GLY A 152 2.61 -0.69 -8.39
CA GLY A 152 2.74 -2.05 -7.88
C GLY A 152 1.46 -2.60 -7.28
N SER A 153 1.56 -3.68 -6.50
CA SER A 153 0.42 -4.31 -5.84
C SER A 153 0.75 -4.79 -4.43
N SER A 154 -0.27 -4.79 -3.57
CA SER A 154 -0.21 -5.29 -2.19
C SER A 154 -1.23 -6.40 -1.99
N THR A 155 -0.81 -7.48 -1.33
CA THR A 155 -1.71 -8.57 -0.93
C THR A 155 -2.21 -8.32 0.49
N CYS A 156 -3.52 -8.32 0.67
CA CYS A 156 -4.14 -8.02 1.95
C CYS A 156 -4.30 -9.23 2.85
N SER A 157 -4.46 -8.96 4.14
CA SER A 157 -4.82 -9.95 5.14
C SER A 157 -6.15 -10.63 4.78
N ARG A 158 -6.29 -11.88 5.24
CA ARG A 158 -7.51 -12.67 5.00
C ARG A 158 -8.59 -12.31 6.01
N THR A 159 -9.82 -12.19 5.51
CA THR A 159 -11.04 -12.07 6.31
C THR A 159 -11.81 -13.38 6.25
N ASN A 160 -12.22 -13.90 7.40
CA ASN A 160 -12.91 -15.19 7.51
C ASN A 160 -14.39 -15.00 7.81
N VAL A 161 -15.23 -15.90 7.31
CA VAL A 161 -16.67 -15.95 7.62
C VAL A 161 -17.16 -17.39 7.56
N THR A 162 -18.12 -17.76 8.41
CA THR A 162 -18.79 -19.06 8.36
C THR A 162 -20.29 -18.82 8.22
N LEU A 163 -20.91 -19.43 7.21
CA LEU A 163 -22.36 -19.39 7.03
C LEU A 163 -22.97 -20.49 7.88
N SER A 164 -23.92 -20.18 8.75
CA SER A 164 -24.63 -21.17 9.54
C SER A 164 -25.77 -21.77 8.72
N GLY A 165 -25.91 -23.09 8.71
CA GLY A 165 -27.13 -23.71 8.19
C GLY A 165 -28.34 -23.26 9.01
N MET A 166 -29.42 -22.80 8.35
CA MET A 166 -30.68 -22.57 9.06
C MET A 166 -31.24 -23.92 9.50
N TYR A 167 -31.26 -24.19 10.81
CA TYR A 167 -32.13 -25.23 11.35
C TYR A 167 -33.56 -24.70 11.26
N TYR A 168 -34.33 -25.12 10.26
CA TYR A 168 -35.77 -24.92 10.29
C TYR A 168 -36.33 -25.76 11.44
N THR A 169 -36.76 -25.13 12.52
CA THR A 169 -37.65 -25.78 13.49
C THR A 169 -39.03 -25.85 12.84
N SER A 170 -39.46 -27.06 12.49
CA SER A 170 -40.83 -27.40 12.05
C SER A 170 -41.86 -27.10 13.13
#